data_AF-A0A1I2IHZ5-F1
#
_entry.id   AF-A0A1I2IHZ5-F1
#
_cell.length_a   1.000
_cell.length_b   1.000
_cell.length_c   1.000
_cell.angle_alpha   90.00
_cell.angle_beta   90.00
_cell.angle_gamma   90.00
#
_symmetry.space_group_name_H-M   'P 1'
#
loop_
_entity.id
_entity.type
_entity.pdbx_description
1 polymer ?
#
loop_
_entity_poly.entity_id
_entity_poly.type
_entity_poly.pdbx_seq_one_letter_code
_entity_poly.pdbx_strand_id
1 'polypeptide(L)'
;MSSPEWLSRLWLAQLAFTMASVAVLLLRRPCRRWFGAERAFQLWLLPPLALSISQLPHASAPVSSTPTLVYTVATAGGALPAMAERAGSGMHAGDLLLAVWGLGVAIVAASGWLLQRRYRRCLHGARRCDESSSRWPVWIAASADIGPALVGAWRPRIVLPVDFDTRYDARDQALILAHEQAHAQRRDGIWSLCAFATLALCWPHTLAWWSWRRFRQDQELACDAAVMRTHRAARRAYAEAMLKTQAAMQMLPVGCTWSPRHPLTERIAMLKAKPDSLLRRRVGGIAIAVCATAMAGVVYAATPAAAARAAAATDRYALQIDIGYGGEAASTHMKQCLEPGVPVAVSGSADGVPAWHGSFAVVPAGSGLLVRGDLAGGNLDKPVHPSVLAKPGEKATIEIGEVNHGDPKASRSVRIELTPRLGC
;
A
#
# COMPACT_ATOMS: atom_id res chain seq x y z
N MET A 1 10.47 -19.05 -2.07
CA MET A 1 9.25 -18.22 -1.98
C MET A 1 8.57 -18.25 -3.33
N SER A 2 7.29 -18.61 -3.37
CA SER A 2 6.51 -18.67 -4.60
C SER A 2 6.08 -17.26 -5.03
N SER A 3 5.74 -17.05 -6.31
CA SER A 3 5.21 -15.78 -6.82
C SER A 3 3.98 -15.23 -6.06
N PRO A 4 3.01 -16.06 -5.60
CA PRO A 4 1.90 -15.57 -4.78
C PRO A 4 2.32 -15.02 -3.40
N GLU A 5 3.37 -15.58 -2.78
CA GLU A 5 3.87 -15.06 -1.49
C GLU A 5 4.41 -13.63 -1.62
N TRP A 6 5.14 -13.33 -2.70
CA TRP A 6 5.64 -11.97 -2.94
C TRP A 6 4.53 -10.95 -3.19
N LEU A 7 3.51 -11.32 -3.97
CA LEU A 7 2.36 -10.45 -4.23
C LEU A 7 1.60 -10.14 -2.95
N SER A 8 1.39 -11.13 -2.08
CA SER A 8 0.73 -10.92 -0.80
C SER A 8 1.50 -9.94 0.09
N ARG A 9 2.84 -10.07 0.16
CA ARG A 9 3.71 -9.16 0.94
C ARG A 9 3.73 -7.75 0.38
N LEU A 10 3.78 -7.60 -0.94
CA LEU A 10 3.72 -6.30 -1.61
C LEU A 10 2.38 -5.62 -1.34
N TRP A 11 1.28 -6.36 -1.45
CA TRP A 11 -0.06 -5.84 -1.20
C TRP A 11 -0.22 -5.33 0.25
N LEU A 12 0.23 -6.12 1.23
CA LEU A 12 0.25 -5.71 2.64
C LEU A 12 1.09 -4.46 2.87
N ALA A 13 2.25 -4.35 2.20
CA ALA A 13 3.09 -3.16 2.25
C ALA A 13 2.33 -1.92 1.77
N GLN A 14 1.63 -2.04 0.63
CA GLN A 14 0.86 -0.94 0.05
C GLN A 14 -0.26 -0.50 0.99
N LEU A 15 -1.01 -1.42 1.59
CA LEU A 15 -2.06 -1.10 2.56
C LEU A 15 -1.51 -0.41 3.81
N ALA A 16 -0.41 -0.93 4.38
CA ALA A 16 0.25 -0.33 5.54
C ALA A 16 0.71 1.11 5.23
N PHE A 17 1.29 1.31 4.04
CA PHE A 17 1.67 2.64 3.55
C PHE A 17 0.46 3.57 3.40
N THR A 18 -0.65 3.10 2.83
CA THR A 18 -1.87 3.90 2.63
C THR A 18 -2.41 4.37 3.97
N MET A 19 -2.61 3.45 4.92
CA MET A 19 -3.14 3.78 6.26
C MET A 19 -2.25 4.78 6.99
N ALA A 20 -0.94 4.55 7.00
CA ALA A 20 0.00 5.45 7.64
C ALA A 20 0.01 6.84 6.96
N SER A 21 -0.01 6.90 5.63
CA SER A 21 -0.04 8.16 4.89
C SER A 21 -1.32 8.96 5.15
N VAL A 22 -2.48 8.29 5.16
CA VAL A 22 -3.77 8.91 5.52
C VAL A 22 -3.73 9.45 6.95
N ALA A 23 -3.23 8.67 7.91
CA ALA A 23 -3.08 9.12 9.29
C ALA A 23 -2.19 10.38 9.39
N VAL A 24 -1.05 10.41 8.71
CA VAL A 24 -0.19 11.61 8.68
C VAL A 24 -0.92 12.81 8.08
N LEU A 25 -1.62 12.63 6.97
CA LEU A 25 -2.31 13.72 6.27
C LEU A 25 -3.43 14.34 7.12
N LEU A 26 -4.13 13.52 7.91
CA LEU A 26 -5.15 13.96 8.87
C LEU A 26 -4.51 14.62 10.10
N LEU A 27 -3.45 14.04 10.66
CA LEU A 27 -2.87 14.45 11.94
C LEU A 27 -1.85 15.60 11.84
N ARG A 28 -1.25 15.85 10.69
CA ARG A 28 -0.18 16.87 10.55
C ARG A 28 -0.62 18.28 10.92
N ARG A 29 -1.83 18.69 10.54
CA ARG A 29 -2.38 20.03 10.85
C ARG A 29 -2.68 20.20 12.34
N PRO A 30 -3.42 19.32 13.01
CA PRO A 30 -3.63 19.41 14.46
C PRO A 30 -2.31 19.26 15.23
N CYS A 31 -1.44 18.32 14.84
CA CYS A 31 -0.12 18.15 15.45
C CYS A 31 0.71 19.43 15.35
N ARG A 32 0.69 20.12 14.20
CA ARG A 32 1.41 21.39 14.03
C ARG A 32 0.87 22.48 14.95
N ARG A 33 -0.46 22.56 15.12
CA ARG A 33 -1.10 23.54 16.00
C ARG A 33 -0.75 23.28 17.48
N TRP A 34 -0.72 22.02 17.90
CA TRP A 34 -0.59 21.66 19.32
C TRP A 34 0.85 21.42 19.76
N PHE A 35 1.69 20.85 18.90
CA PHE A 35 3.04 20.40 19.24
C PHE A 35 4.16 21.08 18.45
N GLY A 36 3.81 21.85 17.42
CA GLY A 36 4.77 22.57 16.58
C GLY A 36 5.05 21.91 15.23
N ALA A 37 5.60 22.70 14.30
CA ALA A 37 5.91 22.22 12.95
C ALA A 37 6.98 21.13 12.94
N GLU A 38 8.00 21.22 13.80
CA GLU A 38 9.04 20.20 13.91
C GLU A 38 8.49 18.82 14.28
N ARG A 39 7.52 18.75 15.22
CA ARG A 39 6.87 17.50 15.62
C ARG A 39 5.88 17.01 14.57
N ALA A 40 5.12 17.91 13.96
CA ALA A 40 4.24 17.55 12.85
C ALA A 40 5.02 16.92 11.68
N PHE A 41 6.22 17.43 11.38
CA PHE A 41 7.08 16.85 10.35
C PHE A 41 7.52 15.41 10.69
N GLN A 42 7.78 15.10 11.96
CA GLN A 42 8.20 13.75 12.39
C GLN A 42 7.13 12.67 12.18
N LEU A 43 5.85 13.04 12.00
CA LEU A 43 4.80 12.09 11.63
C LEU A 43 5.11 11.38 10.30
N TRP A 44 5.89 11.99 9.42
CA TRP A 44 6.32 11.38 8.15
C TRP A 44 7.26 10.17 8.33
N LEU A 45 7.67 9.81 9.55
CA LEU A 45 8.28 8.50 9.83
C LEU A 45 7.27 7.35 9.76
N LEU A 46 5.97 7.61 9.96
CA LEU A 46 4.96 6.56 10.03
C LEU A 46 4.88 5.73 8.74
N PRO A 47 4.83 6.32 7.51
CA PRO A 47 4.74 5.51 6.30
C PRO A 47 5.94 4.57 6.04
N PRO A 48 7.21 5.00 6.10
CA PRO A 48 8.33 4.08 5.94
C PRO A 48 8.40 3.03 7.06
N LEU A 49 8.07 3.39 8.31
CA LEU A 49 8.04 2.41 9.40
C LEU A 49 6.94 1.37 9.21
N ALA A 50 5.72 1.78 8.83
CA ALA A 50 4.62 0.88 8.57
C ALA A 50 4.95 -0.10 7.43
N LEU A 51 5.59 0.40 6.35
CA LEU A 51 6.12 -0.44 5.27
C LEU A 51 7.14 -1.46 5.78
N SER A 52 8.10 -1.05 6.61
CA SER A 52 9.11 -1.98 7.14
C SER A 52 8.51 -3.02 8.08
N ILE A 53 7.60 -2.60 8.96
CA ILE A 53 6.95 -3.47 9.94
C ILE A 53 6.08 -4.51 9.26
N SER A 54 5.40 -4.16 8.15
CA SER A 54 4.59 -5.12 7.39
C SER A 54 5.41 -6.25 6.75
N GLN A 55 6.74 -6.14 6.70
CA GLN A 55 7.64 -7.16 6.15
C GLN A 55 8.31 -8.02 7.22
N LEU A 56 8.10 -7.72 8.50
CA LEU A 56 8.68 -8.51 9.59
C LEU A 56 8.03 -9.91 9.65
N PRO A 57 8.74 -10.92 10.16
CA PRO A 57 8.14 -12.23 10.42
C PRO A 57 6.99 -12.09 11.42
N HIS A 58 5.81 -12.55 11.02
CA HIS A 58 4.62 -12.52 11.86
C HIS A 58 4.49 -13.86 12.57
N ALA A 59 4.32 -13.83 13.89
CA ALA A 59 3.92 -15.01 14.63
C ALA A 59 2.46 -15.35 14.27
N SER A 60 2.17 -16.62 14.07
CA SER A 60 0.82 -17.14 13.87
C SER A 60 0.00 -16.96 15.16
N ALA A 61 -0.49 -15.76 15.42
CA ALA A 61 -1.35 -15.50 16.58
C ALA A 61 -2.79 -15.96 16.28
N PRO A 62 -3.47 -16.64 17.20
CA PRO A 62 -4.86 -17.04 17.02
C PRO A 62 -5.76 -15.81 16.85
N VAL A 63 -6.57 -15.84 15.79
CA VAL A 63 -7.45 -14.75 15.31
C VAL A 63 -8.44 -14.25 16.37
N SER A 64 -8.73 -15.08 17.38
CA SER A 64 -9.73 -14.88 18.44
C SER A 64 -9.52 -13.66 19.35
N SER A 65 -8.39 -12.95 19.24
CA SER A 65 -8.07 -11.77 20.07
C SER A 65 -7.95 -10.46 19.29
N THR A 66 -8.28 -10.45 18.00
CA THR A 66 -8.10 -9.26 17.15
C THR A 66 -9.28 -8.29 17.23
N PRO A 67 -9.07 -6.99 17.52
CA PRO A 67 -10.13 -5.98 17.51
C PRO A 67 -10.83 -5.91 16.15
N THR A 68 -12.15 -5.67 16.13
CA THR A 68 -13.00 -5.66 14.92
C THR A 68 -12.45 -4.80 13.79
N LEU A 69 -11.86 -3.65 14.11
CA LEU A 69 -11.27 -2.74 13.12
C LEU A 69 -10.06 -3.36 12.41
N VAL A 70 -9.21 -4.09 13.15
CA VAL A 70 -8.06 -4.83 12.60
C VAL A 70 -8.56 -5.97 11.71
N TYR A 71 -9.60 -6.67 12.15
CA TYR A 71 -10.23 -7.73 11.36
C TYR A 71 -10.81 -7.19 10.04
N THR A 72 -11.54 -6.08 10.05
CA THR A 72 -12.10 -5.49 8.81
C THR A 72 -11.02 -5.09 7.81
N VAL A 73 -9.92 -4.48 8.27
CA VAL A 73 -8.80 -4.07 7.42
C VAL A 73 -8.07 -5.29 6.86
N ALA A 74 -7.85 -6.32 7.69
CA ALA A 74 -7.25 -7.59 7.26
C ALA A 74 -8.11 -8.31 6.21
N THR A 75 -9.45 -8.31 6.39
CA THR A 75 -10.38 -8.94 5.44
C THR A 75 -10.43 -8.24 4.09
N ALA A 76 -10.35 -6.91 4.06
CA ALA A 76 -10.21 -6.16 2.79
C ALA A 76 -8.84 -6.42 2.12
N GLY A 77 -7.81 -6.66 2.92
CA GLY A 77 -6.46 -6.98 2.43
C GLY A 77 -6.30 -8.38 1.84
N GLY A 78 -7.03 -9.39 2.34
CA GLY A 78 -6.91 -10.77 1.85
C GLY A 78 -7.68 -11.09 0.55
N ALA A 79 -8.64 -10.25 0.15
CA ALA A 79 -9.56 -10.57 -0.95
C ALA A 79 -8.89 -10.56 -2.34
N LEU A 80 -7.97 -9.63 -2.60
CA LEU A 80 -7.34 -9.47 -3.92
C LEU A 80 -6.34 -10.60 -4.28
N PRO A 81 -5.42 -11.02 -3.39
CA PRO A 81 -4.54 -12.15 -3.67
C PRO A 81 -5.32 -13.46 -3.90
N ALA A 82 -6.37 -13.71 -3.11
CA ALA A 82 -7.21 -14.90 -3.26
C ALA A 82 -8.00 -14.92 -4.58
N MET A 83 -8.42 -13.75 -5.09
CA MET A 83 -9.03 -13.63 -6.41
C MET A 83 -8.03 -13.84 -7.55
N ALA A 84 -6.80 -13.35 -7.42
CA ALA A 84 -5.73 -13.55 -8.41
C ALA A 84 -5.33 -15.04 -8.51
N GLU A 85 -5.27 -15.74 -7.38
CA GLU A 85 -5.01 -17.18 -7.32
C GLU A 85 -6.18 -18.00 -7.91
N ARG A 86 -7.43 -17.58 -7.66
CA ARG A 86 -8.65 -18.17 -8.26
C ARG A 86 -8.79 -17.95 -9.77
N ALA A 87 -8.15 -16.94 -10.34
CA ALA A 87 -8.25 -16.62 -11.77
C ALA A 87 -7.47 -17.61 -12.67
N GLY A 88 -6.83 -18.64 -12.12
CA GLY A 88 -6.06 -19.61 -12.90
C GLY A 88 -4.92 -18.95 -13.68
N SER A 89 -4.37 -17.86 -13.13
CA SER A 89 -3.30 -17.15 -13.81
C SER A 89 -2.04 -18.00 -13.71
N GLY A 90 -1.59 -18.56 -14.85
CA GLY A 90 -0.32 -19.28 -14.91
C GLY A 90 0.80 -18.48 -14.24
N MET A 91 1.83 -19.17 -13.74
CA MET A 91 3.02 -18.60 -13.06
C MET A 91 3.46 -17.23 -13.61
N HIS A 92 3.32 -17.03 -14.92
CA HIS A 92 3.60 -15.81 -15.66
C HIS A 92 2.90 -14.51 -15.20
N ALA A 93 1.66 -14.52 -14.70
CA ALA A 93 0.96 -13.27 -14.39
C ALA A 93 1.50 -12.58 -13.14
N GLY A 94 1.78 -13.36 -12.09
CA GLY A 94 2.38 -12.83 -10.87
C GLY A 94 3.81 -12.34 -11.08
N ASP A 95 4.58 -13.10 -11.88
CA ASP A 95 5.93 -12.70 -12.28
C ASP A 95 5.92 -11.43 -13.13
N LEU A 96 4.95 -11.27 -14.03
CA LEU A 96 4.76 -10.05 -14.82
C LEU A 96 4.43 -8.84 -13.94
N LEU A 97 3.52 -9.00 -12.96
CA LEU A 97 3.18 -7.92 -12.03
C LEU A 97 4.39 -7.50 -11.19
N LEU A 98 5.16 -8.46 -10.70
CA LEU A 98 6.40 -8.19 -9.96
C LEU A 98 7.44 -7.49 -10.84
N ALA A 99 7.60 -7.93 -12.10
CA ALA A 99 8.49 -7.31 -13.07
C ALA A 99 8.08 -5.86 -13.39
N VAL A 100 6.78 -5.60 -13.60
CA VAL A 100 6.24 -4.25 -13.83
C VAL A 100 6.47 -3.37 -12.60
N TRP A 101 6.19 -3.88 -11.40
CA TRP A 101 6.45 -3.15 -10.16
C TRP A 101 7.94 -2.79 -10.04
N GLY A 102 8.83 -3.77 -10.21
CA GLY A 102 10.28 -3.58 -10.12
C GLY A 102 10.83 -2.63 -11.19
N LEU A 103 10.33 -2.70 -12.42
CA LEU A 103 10.68 -1.78 -13.50
C LEU A 103 10.30 -0.33 -13.13
N GLY A 104 9.11 -0.12 -12.57
CA GLY A 104 8.70 1.21 -12.13
C GLY A 104 9.54 1.74 -10.96
N VAL A 105 9.92 0.89 -10.00
CA VAL A 105 10.88 1.25 -8.93
C VAL A 105 12.20 1.70 -9.56
N ALA A 106 12.72 0.94 -10.53
CA ALA A 106 13.96 1.27 -11.23
C ALA A 106 13.86 2.59 -12.01
N ILE A 107 12.74 2.85 -12.69
CA ILE A 107 12.51 4.11 -13.42
C ILE A 107 12.47 5.31 -12.46
N VAL A 108 11.73 5.21 -11.36
CA VAL A 108 11.66 6.31 -10.37
C VAL A 108 13.04 6.52 -9.72
N ALA A 109 13.74 5.45 -9.33
CA ALA A 109 15.08 5.55 -8.76
C ALA A 109 16.09 6.16 -9.76
N ALA A 110 16.06 5.72 -11.02
CA ALA A 110 16.93 6.23 -12.08
C ALA A 110 16.63 7.70 -12.40
N SER A 111 15.37 8.10 -12.48
CA SER A 111 14.99 9.50 -12.67
C SER A 111 15.48 10.38 -11.51
N GLY A 112 15.33 9.92 -10.26
CA GLY A 112 15.88 10.62 -9.09
C GLY A 112 17.39 10.74 -9.12
N TRP A 113 18.09 9.66 -9.50
CA TRP A 113 19.54 9.67 -9.67
C TRP A 113 19.98 10.62 -10.78
N LEU A 114 19.30 10.63 -11.93
CA LEU A 114 19.58 11.53 -13.05
C LEU A 114 19.38 12.99 -12.65
N LEU A 115 18.28 13.31 -11.95
CA LEU A 115 18.01 14.66 -11.43
C LEU A 115 19.08 15.09 -10.43
N GLN A 116 19.45 14.21 -9.49
CA GLN A 116 20.53 14.46 -8.53
C GLN A 116 21.88 14.68 -9.22
N ARG A 117 22.19 13.88 -10.24
CA ARG A 117 23.43 13.98 -11.02
C ARG A 117 23.44 15.27 -11.84
N ARG A 118 22.31 15.65 -12.46
CA ARG A 118 22.17 16.92 -13.20
C ARG A 118 22.41 18.11 -12.27
N TYR A 119 21.80 18.11 -11.08
CA TYR A 119 22.05 19.14 -10.07
C TYR A 119 23.54 19.21 -9.69
N ARG A 120 24.16 18.07 -9.39
CA ARG A 120 25.60 18.02 -9.07
C ARG A 120 26.49 18.51 -10.20
N ARG A 121 26.10 18.30 -11.47
CA ARG A 121 26.84 18.82 -12.62
C ARG A 121 26.75 20.35 -12.69
N CYS A 122 25.63 20.95 -12.32
CA CYS A 122 25.51 22.40 -12.21
C CYS A 122 26.42 22.99 -11.11
N LEU A 123 26.93 22.16 -10.20
CA LEU A 123 27.95 22.54 -9.21
C LEU A 123 29.38 22.36 -9.71
N HIS A 124 29.61 21.97 -10.97
CA HIS A 124 30.96 21.98 -11.52
C HIS A 124 31.51 23.41 -11.51
N GLY A 125 32.73 23.57 -11.00
CA GLY A 125 33.34 24.88 -10.81
C GLY A 125 32.92 25.58 -9.51
N ALA A 126 32.05 24.98 -8.69
CA ALA A 126 31.73 25.52 -7.38
C ALA A 126 32.99 25.59 -6.51
N ARG A 127 33.18 26.71 -5.83
CA ARG A 127 34.35 26.96 -4.97
C ARG A 127 33.92 26.87 -3.52
N ARG A 128 34.78 26.29 -2.69
CA ARG A 128 34.56 26.30 -1.24
C ARG A 128 34.75 27.73 -0.73
N CYS A 129 33.82 28.21 0.07
CA CYS A 129 33.93 29.46 0.80
C CYS A 129 34.13 29.11 2.28
N ASP A 130 35.18 29.67 2.88
CA ASP A 130 35.46 29.48 4.31
C ASP A 130 34.61 30.45 5.12
N GLU A 131 33.35 30.08 5.28
CA GLU A 131 32.38 30.80 6.10
C GLU A 131 32.53 30.36 7.57
N SER A 132 33.25 31.17 8.35
CA SER A 132 33.57 30.88 9.75
C SER A 132 32.34 30.67 10.65
N SER A 133 31.20 31.24 10.26
CA SER A 133 29.94 31.12 11.00
C SER A 133 29.17 29.81 10.76
N SER A 134 29.60 28.99 9.78
CA SER A 134 28.92 27.74 9.42
C SER A 134 29.67 26.50 9.93
N ARG A 135 28.94 25.60 10.59
CA ARG A 135 29.47 24.27 10.97
C ARG A 135 29.57 23.30 9.79
N TRP A 136 28.91 23.60 8.67
CA TRP A 136 28.90 22.76 7.47
C TRP A 136 29.66 23.44 6.33
N PRO A 137 30.32 22.67 5.43
CA PRO A 137 31.02 23.25 4.30
C PRO A 137 30.08 24.08 3.42
N VAL A 138 30.46 25.34 3.19
CA VAL A 138 29.75 26.27 2.30
C VAL A 138 30.47 26.30 0.95
N TRP A 139 29.68 26.24 -0.12
CA TRP A 139 30.15 26.26 -1.50
C TRP A 139 29.41 27.35 -2.27
N ILE A 140 30.15 28.12 -3.05
CA ILE A 140 29.60 29.10 -3.99
C ILE A 140 29.51 28.43 -5.35
N ALA A 141 28.30 28.30 -5.88
CA ALA A 141 28.05 27.78 -7.22
C ALA A 141 28.66 28.71 -8.28
N ALA A 142 28.91 28.17 -9.48
CA ALA A 142 29.40 28.95 -10.61
C ALA A 142 28.29 29.70 -11.38
N SER A 143 27.01 29.48 -11.04
CA SER A 143 25.84 30.07 -11.69
C SER A 143 24.89 30.70 -10.67
N ALA A 144 24.21 31.77 -11.09
CA ALA A 144 23.15 32.46 -10.35
C ALA A 144 21.79 31.71 -10.40
N ASP A 145 21.64 30.74 -11.31
CA ASP A 145 20.39 29.98 -11.48
C ASP A 145 20.15 28.96 -10.33
N ILE A 146 21.16 28.77 -9.48
CA ILE A 146 21.15 27.88 -8.34
C ILE A 146 20.84 28.69 -7.09
N GLY A 147 19.64 28.53 -6.53
CA GLY A 147 19.30 29.13 -5.24
C GLY A 147 20.06 28.49 -4.07
N PRO A 148 20.02 29.13 -2.88
CA PRO A 148 20.52 28.53 -1.64
C PRO A 148 19.93 27.13 -1.44
N ALA A 149 20.80 26.18 -1.08
CA ALA A 149 20.39 24.79 -0.95
C ALA A 149 21.33 23.97 -0.06
N LEU A 150 20.74 23.04 0.68
CA LEU A 150 21.42 21.92 1.30
C LEU A 150 21.50 20.74 0.34
N VAL A 151 22.71 20.29 0.01
CA VAL A 151 22.95 19.17 -0.90
C VAL A 151 23.51 17.96 -0.16
N GLY A 152 22.86 16.80 -0.33
CA GLY A 152 23.34 15.50 0.16
C GLY A 152 22.76 15.05 1.51
N ALA A 153 22.75 13.72 1.72
CA ALA A 153 22.21 13.09 2.93
C ALA A 153 23.28 12.86 4.02
N TRP A 154 24.35 12.10 3.71
CA TRP A 154 25.39 11.74 4.69
C TRP A 154 26.50 12.78 4.84
N ARG A 155 26.84 13.48 3.75
CA ARG A 155 27.85 14.56 3.72
C ARG A 155 27.17 15.86 3.28
N PRO A 156 26.31 16.46 4.12
CA PRO A 156 25.59 17.68 3.78
C PRO A 156 26.56 18.83 3.49
N ARG A 157 26.27 19.58 2.42
CA ARG A 157 26.99 20.78 2.01
C ARG A 157 25.98 21.88 1.73
N ILE A 158 26.27 23.09 2.19
CA ILE A 158 25.47 24.26 1.87
C ILE A 158 26.02 24.84 0.57
N VAL A 159 25.13 25.10 -0.38
CA VAL A 159 25.45 25.72 -1.67
C VAL A 159 24.73 27.06 -1.73
N LEU A 160 25.46 28.10 -2.11
CA LEU A 160 24.95 29.44 -2.34
C LEU A 160 25.20 29.85 -3.80
N PRO A 161 24.35 30.70 -4.40
CA PRO A 161 24.57 31.21 -5.75
C PRO A 161 25.85 32.05 -5.88
N VAL A 162 26.35 32.20 -7.11
CA VAL A 162 27.52 33.07 -7.39
C VAL A 162 27.26 34.54 -7.06
N ASP A 163 26.02 35.00 -7.21
CA ASP A 163 25.57 36.37 -6.93
C ASP A 163 25.05 36.55 -5.50
N PHE A 164 25.32 35.60 -4.58
CA PHE A 164 24.80 35.66 -3.22
C PHE A 164 25.11 36.98 -2.50
N ASP A 165 26.35 37.44 -2.61
CA ASP A 165 26.82 38.64 -1.90
C ASP A 165 26.28 39.95 -2.49
N THR A 166 25.97 39.95 -3.79
CA THR A 166 25.43 41.12 -4.49
C THR A 166 23.90 41.17 -4.45
N ARG A 167 23.26 40.00 -4.33
CA ARG A 167 21.80 39.86 -4.36
C ARG A 167 21.15 40.08 -2.99
N TYR A 168 21.84 39.74 -1.91
CA TYR A 168 21.31 39.81 -0.55
C TYR A 168 22.17 40.72 0.31
N ASP A 169 21.54 41.54 1.15
CA ASP A 169 22.27 42.30 2.16
C ASP A 169 22.80 41.38 3.28
N ALA A 170 23.74 41.86 4.11
CA ALA A 170 24.36 41.04 5.15
C ALA A 170 23.36 40.41 6.14
N ARG A 171 22.21 41.05 6.37
CA ARG A 171 21.17 40.53 7.26
C ARG A 171 20.40 39.40 6.58
N ASP A 172 20.04 39.58 5.32
CA ASP A 172 19.42 38.54 4.51
C ASP A 172 20.36 37.34 4.38
N GLN A 173 21.65 37.56 4.07
CA GLN A 173 22.66 36.50 3.98
C GLN A 173 22.74 35.66 5.25
N ALA A 174 22.80 36.30 6.42
CA ALA A 174 22.85 35.60 7.71
C ALA A 174 21.59 34.76 7.97
N LEU A 175 20.41 35.29 7.63
CA LEU A 175 19.14 34.58 7.77
C LEU A 175 19.01 33.42 6.78
N ILE A 176 19.53 33.61 5.57
CA ILE A 176 19.56 32.59 4.53
C ILE A 176 20.47 31.44 4.93
N LEU A 177 21.66 31.77 5.40
CA LEU A 177 22.61 30.78 5.87
C LEU A 177 22.07 30.04 7.11
N ALA A 178 21.40 30.74 8.03
CA ALA A 178 20.74 30.11 9.18
C ALA A 178 19.66 29.10 8.76
N HIS A 179 18.93 29.36 7.67
CA HIS A 179 17.95 28.42 7.11
C HIS A 179 18.62 27.14 6.59
N GLU A 180 19.64 27.27 5.76
CA GLU A 180 20.36 26.12 5.20
C GLU A 180 21.08 25.30 6.30
N GLN A 181 21.64 25.98 7.30
CA GLN A 181 22.21 25.34 8.48
C GLN A 181 21.15 24.59 9.29
N ALA A 182 19.92 25.11 9.40
CA ALA A 182 18.83 24.43 10.10
C ALA A 182 18.42 23.13 9.40
N HIS A 183 18.39 23.10 8.05
CA HIS A 183 18.22 21.87 7.29
C HIS A 183 19.36 20.86 7.59
N ALA A 184 20.61 21.34 7.63
CA ALA A 184 21.77 20.51 7.88
C ALA A 184 21.75 19.90 9.29
N GLN A 185 21.44 20.71 10.30
CA GLN A 185 21.32 20.30 11.70
C GLN A 185 20.21 19.26 11.88
N ARG A 186 19.08 19.42 11.20
CA ARG A 186 17.94 18.49 11.22
C ARG A 186 18.14 17.24 10.35
N ARG A 187 19.26 17.15 9.63
CA ARG A 187 19.60 16.07 8.70
C ARG A 187 18.54 15.89 7.61
N ASP A 188 17.98 16.98 7.11
CA ASP A 188 16.87 16.95 6.16
C ASP A 188 17.22 16.23 4.84
N GLY A 189 18.50 16.16 4.49
CA GLY A 189 18.96 15.33 3.37
C GLY A 189 18.68 13.83 3.55
N ILE A 190 18.78 13.30 4.78
CA ILE A 190 18.43 11.90 5.09
C ILE A 190 16.92 11.70 4.99
N TRP A 191 16.14 12.64 5.54
CA TRP A 191 14.69 12.60 5.44
C TRP A 191 14.21 12.58 3.98
N SER A 192 14.78 13.44 3.14
CA SER A 192 14.48 13.49 1.71
C SER A 192 14.85 12.20 0.99
N LEU A 193 15.99 11.58 1.34
CA LEU A 193 16.37 10.27 0.80
C LEU A 193 15.38 9.18 1.21
N CYS A 194 15.02 9.08 2.49
CA CYS A 194 14.06 8.09 2.98
C CYS A 194 12.70 8.27 2.31
N ALA A 195 12.18 9.50 2.24
CA ALA A 195 10.91 9.80 1.59
C ALA A 195 10.94 9.48 0.08
N PHE A 196 12.07 9.69 -0.60
CA PHE A 196 12.21 9.37 -2.02
C PHE A 196 12.29 7.86 -2.24
N ALA A 197 13.00 7.13 -1.38
CA ALA A 197 13.03 5.67 -1.41
C ALA A 197 11.62 5.08 -1.20
N THR A 198 10.87 5.59 -0.22
CA THR A 198 9.46 5.21 0.00
C THR A 198 8.60 5.52 -1.22
N LEU A 199 8.75 6.70 -1.83
CA LEU A 199 8.05 7.06 -3.06
C LEU A 199 8.37 6.09 -4.21
N ALA A 200 9.63 5.70 -4.38
CA ALA A 200 10.04 4.76 -5.41
C ALA A 200 9.41 3.37 -5.20
N LEU A 201 9.38 2.86 -3.97
CA LEU A 201 8.74 1.58 -3.64
C LEU A 201 7.21 1.62 -3.84
N CYS A 202 6.60 2.76 -3.52
CA CYS A 202 5.17 2.99 -3.63
C CYS A 202 4.77 3.77 -4.89
N TRP A 203 5.60 3.75 -5.95
CA TRP A 203 5.39 4.54 -7.17
C TRP A 203 4.02 4.39 -7.85
N PRO A 204 3.35 3.21 -7.86
CA PRO A 204 2.05 3.12 -8.52
C PRO A 204 0.95 3.81 -7.69
N HIS A 205 1.23 4.15 -6.43
CA HIS A 205 0.25 4.75 -5.54
C HIS A 205 0.21 6.27 -5.69
N THR A 206 -0.91 6.79 -6.18
CA THR A 206 -1.18 8.24 -6.29
C THR A 206 -0.97 9.01 -4.98
N LEU A 207 -1.33 8.38 -3.84
CA LEU A 207 -1.12 8.92 -2.50
C LEU A 207 0.37 9.10 -2.16
N ALA A 208 1.27 8.28 -2.70
CA ALA A 208 2.71 8.43 -2.47
C ALA A 208 3.23 9.73 -3.07
N TRP A 209 2.82 10.06 -4.29
CA TRP A 209 3.16 11.32 -4.95
C TRP A 209 2.57 12.54 -4.22
N TRP A 210 1.34 12.43 -3.71
CA TRP A 210 0.75 13.50 -2.92
C TRP A 210 1.46 13.67 -1.57
N SER A 211 1.76 12.56 -0.91
CA SER A 211 2.51 12.50 0.35
C SER A 211 3.88 13.12 0.21
N TRP A 212 4.62 12.82 -0.87
CA TRP A 212 5.91 13.44 -1.17
C TRP A 212 5.82 14.98 -1.23
N ARG A 213 4.81 15.53 -1.94
CA ARG A 213 4.61 16.99 -2.02
C ARG A 213 4.31 17.60 -0.64
N ARG A 214 3.51 16.90 0.18
CA ARG A 214 3.15 17.36 1.53
C ARG A 214 4.31 17.24 2.51
N PHE A 215 5.11 16.18 2.41
CA PHE A 215 6.35 16.00 3.15
C PHE A 215 7.32 17.16 2.90
N ARG A 216 7.57 17.54 1.63
CA ARG A 216 8.43 18.67 1.28
C ARG A 216 7.93 19.99 1.85
N GLN A 217 6.61 20.19 1.84
CA GLN A 217 6.01 21.37 2.45
C GLN A 217 6.20 21.40 3.98
N ASP A 218 5.95 20.28 4.67
CA ASP A 218 6.10 20.19 6.12
C ASP A 218 7.59 20.27 6.54
N GLN A 219 8.52 19.87 5.67
CA GLN A 219 9.97 20.03 5.84
C GLN A 219 10.38 21.50 5.93
N GLU A 220 9.92 22.34 4.99
CA GLU A 220 10.16 23.79 5.00
C GLU A 220 9.58 24.47 6.25
N LEU A 221 8.34 24.11 6.63
CA LEU A 221 7.70 24.65 7.84
C LEU A 221 8.48 24.28 9.11
N ALA A 222 8.97 23.04 9.20
CA ALA A 222 9.80 22.61 10.32
C ALA A 222 11.16 23.33 10.35
N CYS A 223 11.75 23.60 9.18
CA CYS A 223 12.97 24.40 9.07
C CYS A 223 12.75 25.85 9.51
N ASP A 224 11.71 26.51 8.99
CA ASP A 224 11.32 27.87 9.38
C ASP A 224 11.08 27.97 10.90
N ALA A 225 10.40 26.98 11.48
CA ALA A 225 10.15 26.94 12.92
C ALA A 225 11.46 26.80 13.72
N ALA A 226 12.42 26.02 13.23
CA ALA A 226 13.74 25.87 13.85
C ALA A 226 14.53 27.18 13.83
N VAL A 227 14.56 27.90 12.69
CA VAL A 227 15.23 29.21 12.57
C VAL A 227 14.59 30.24 13.51
N MET A 228 13.26 30.27 13.59
CA MET A 228 12.53 31.20 14.45
C MET A 228 12.71 30.97 15.95
N ARG A 229 13.30 29.85 16.38
CA ARG A 229 13.68 29.65 17.79
C ARG A 229 14.80 30.59 18.22
N THR A 230 15.74 30.90 17.33
CA THR A 230 16.92 31.73 17.62
C THR A 230 16.81 33.13 17.01
N HIS A 231 16.08 33.29 15.91
CA HIS A 231 16.00 34.55 15.15
C HIS A 231 14.62 35.24 15.22
N ARG A 232 13.89 35.08 16.33
CA ARG A 232 12.50 35.57 16.47
C ARG A 232 12.35 37.08 16.24
N ALA A 233 13.30 37.88 16.71
CA ALA A 233 13.31 39.33 16.51
C ALA A 233 13.44 39.71 15.02
N ALA A 234 14.03 38.84 14.21
CA ALA A 234 14.24 39.04 12.78
C ALA A 234 13.11 38.46 11.92
N ARG A 235 11.95 38.08 12.48
CA ARG A 235 10.83 37.45 11.74
C ARG A 235 10.42 38.17 10.45
N ARG A 236 10.44 39.52 10.46
CA ARG A 236 10.03 40.34 9.32
C ARG A 236 11.09 40.29 8.23
N ALA A 237 12.34 40.52 8.59
CA ALA A 237 13.47 40.39 7.68
C ALA A 237 13.58 38.96 7.11
N TYR A 238 13.28 37.93 7.91
CA TYR A 238 13.24 36.55 7.44
C TYR A 238 12.15 36.32 6.38
N ALA A 239 10.95 36.86 6.60
CA ALA A 239 9.88 36.81 5.60
C ALA A 239 10.23 37.60 4.32
N GLU A 240 10.89 38.75 4.45
CA GLU A 240 11.37 39.56 3.34
C GLU A 240 12.47 38.84 2.54
N ALA A 241 13.46 38.23 3.21
CA ALA A 241 14.48 37.40 2.58
C ALA A 241 13.84 36.26 1.76
N MET A 242 12.86 35.56 2.35
CA MET A 242 12.12 34.48 1.68
C MET A 242 11.38 34.94 0.41
N LEU A 243 10.92 36.20 0.37
CA LEU A 243 10.29 36.81 -0.81
C LEU A 243 11.31 37.23 -1.88
N LYS A 244 12.55 37.58 -1.49
CA LYS A 244 13.65 37.93 -2.39
C LYS A 244 14.30 36.71 -3.04
N THR A 245 14.23 35.55 -2.39
CA THR A 245 14.81 34.30 -2.91
C THR A 245 14.02 33.77 -4.11
N GLN A 246 14.68 33.64 -5.26
CA GLN A 246 14.08 33.06 -6.46
C GLN A 246 13.96 31.55 -6.31
N ALA A 247 12.96 30.98 -6.98
CA ALA A 247 12.84 29.53 -7.04
C ALA A 247 14.03 28.93 -7.76
N ALA A 248 14.78 28.07 -7.07
CA ALA A 248 15.67 27.13 -7.73
C ALA A 248 14.88 26.37 -8.81
N MET A 249 15.30 26.49 -10.06
CA MET A 249 14.56 25.94 -11.20
C MET A 249 14.60 24.41 -11.21
N GLN A 250 15.57 23.81 -10.51
CA GLN A 250 15.92 22.40 -10.61
C GLN A 250 15.47 21.58 -9.40
N MET A 251 14.91 20.40 -9.66
CA MET A 251 14.53 19.45 -8.60
C MET A 251 15.77 18.81 -7.98
N LEU A 252 15.78 18.75 -6.65
CA LEU A 252 16.83 18.11 -5.85
C LEU A 252 16.21 17.00 -4.99
N PRO A 253 16.17 15.73 -5.49
CA PRO A 253 15.56 14.62 -4.76
C PRO A 253 16.22 14.36 -3.40
N VAL A 254 17.55 14.46 -3.33
CA VAL A 254 18.34 14.32 -2.10
C VAL A 254 19.01 15.64 -1.75
N GLY A 255 18.24 16.47 -1.06
CA GLY A 255 18.64 17.79 -0.56
C GLY A 255 17.42 18.68 -0.37
N CYS A 256 17.65 19.92 0.03
CA CYS A 256 16.62 20.94 0.19
C CYS A 256 17.05 22.15 -0.61
N THR A 257 16.17 22.66 -1.47
CA THR A 257 16.38 23.96 -2.10
C THR A 257 15.45 24.91 -1.40
N TRP A 258 15.93 26.08 -1.02
CA TRP A 258 15.04 27.07 -0.48
C TRP A 258 14.19 27.65 -1.61
N SER A 259 12.96 27.12 -1.72
CA SER A 259 12.08 27.35 -2.85
C SER A 259 10.80 28.06 -2.39
N PRO A 260 10.36 29.12 -3.10
CA PRO A 260 9.07 29.76 -2.87
C PRO A 260 7.89 28.93 -3.43
N ARG A 261 8.14 27.78 -4.08
CA ARG A 261 7.14 26.97 -4.80
C ARG A 261 6.10 26.24 -3.92
N HIS A 262 6.24 26.26 -2.60
CA HIS A 262 5.31 25.61 -1.66
C HIS A 262 4.76 26.64 -0.68
N PRO A 263 3.42 26.71 -0.48
CA PRO A 263 2.69 27.97 -0.39
C PRO A 263 3.35 28.90 0.62
N LEU A 264 4.03 29.90 0.07
CA LEU A 264 4.77 30.93 0.80
C LEU A 264 3.88 31.58 1.87
N THR A 265 2.60 31.72 1.57
CA THR A 265 1.55 32.17 2.49
C THR A 265 1.48 31.35 3.78
N GLU A 266 1.57 30.01 3.71
CA GLU A 266 1.52 29.15 4.89
C GLU A 266 2.79 29.27 5.74
N ARG A 267 3.96 29.42 5.09
CA ARG A 267 5.24 29.67 5.76
C ARG A 267 5.21 31.00 6.51
N ILE A 268 4.85 32.09 5.83
CA ILE A 268 4.75 33.43 6.41
C ILE A 268 3.69 33.47 7.54
N ALA A 269 2.54 32.81 7.36
CA ALA A 269 1.53 32.71 8.40
C ALA A 269 2.07 32.00 9.66
N MET A 270 2.89 30.95 9.48
CA MET A 270 3.49 30.21 10.58
C MET A 270 4.54 31.02 11.35
N LEU A 271 5.22 31.99 10.73
CA LEU A 271 6.16 32.88 11.42
C LEU A 271 5.49 33.73 12.52
N LYS A 272 4.16 33.90 12.46
CA LYS A 272 3.36 34.59 13.49
C LYS A 272 3.00 33.69 14.68
N ALA A 273 3.17 32.37 14.55
CA ALA A 273 2.81 31.42 15.59
C ALA A 273 3.68 31.60 16.85
N LYS A 274 3.10 31.29 18.01
CA LYS A 274 3.84 31.32 19.28
C LYS A 274 4.87 30.18 19.30
N PRO A 275 6.09 30.41 19.82
CA PRO A 275 7.07 29.36 19.95
C PRO A 275 6.54 28.24 20.85
N ASP A 276 6.79 26.99 20.46
CA ASP A 276 6.33 25.84 21.22
C ASP A 276 7.20 25.64 22.46
N SER A 277 6.54 25.50 23.62
CA SER A 277 7.22 25.20 24.87
C SER A 277 7.87 23.81 24.85
N LEU A 278 8.90 23.62 25.67
CA LEU A 278 9.59 22.33 25.80
C LEU A 278 8.62 21.21 26.21
N LEU A 279 7.65 21.51 27.07
CA LEU A 279 6.61 20.56 27.49
C LEU A 279 5.75 20.12 26.30
N ARG A 280 5.22 21.06 25.50
CA ARG A 280 4.44 20.74 24.28
C ARG A 280 5.23 19.87 23.32
N ARG A 281 6.53 20.12 23.17
CA ARG A 281 7.42 19.29 22.33
C ARG A 281 7.64 17.89 22.89
N ARG A 282 7.75 17.73 24.21
CA ARG A 282 7.90 16.40 24.86
C ARG A 282 6.62 15.59 24.74
N VAL A 283 5.47 16.20 25.05
CA VAL A 283 4.13 15.57 24.90
C VAL A 283 3.90 15.17 23.44
N GLY A 284 4.22 16.05 22.49
CA GLY A 284 4.13 15.72 21.06
C GLY A 284 5.02 14.53 20.65
N GLY A 285 6.21 14.42 21.23
CA GLY A 285 7.09 13.26 21.00
C GLY A 285 6.47 11.95 21.50
N ILE A 286 5.88 11.97 22.70
CA ILE A 286 5.16 10.82 23.27
C ILE A 286 3.96 10.46 22.40
N ALA A 287 3.16 11.45 21.98
CA ALA A 287 2.00 11.22 21.12
C ALA A 287 2.39 10.56 19.79
N ILE A 288 3.47 11.01 19.15
CA ILE A 288 3.98 10.39 17.92
C ILE A 288 4.45 8.96 18.16
N ALA A 289 5.15 8.70 19.28
CA ALA A 289 5.58 7.36 19.64
C ALA A 289 4.37 6.43 19.86
N VAL A 290 3.35 6.88 20.59
CA VAL A 290 2.10 6.12 20.80
C VAL A 290 1.41 5.84 19.47
N CYS A 291 1.29 6.82 18.57
CA CYS A 291 0.71 6.61 17.25
C CYS A 291 1.53 5.60 16.42
N ALA A 292 2.87 5.67 16.47
CA ALA A 292 3.74 4.74 15.78
C ALA A 292 3.59 3.32 16.32
N THR A 293 3.56 3.14 17.64
CA THR A 293 3.36 1.83 18.29
C THR A 293 1.97 1.28 18.01
N ALA A 294 0.92 2.09 18.06
CA ALA A 294 -0.44 1.66 17.73
C ALA A 294 -0.56 1.23 16.26
N MET A 295 0.01 2.02 15.33
CA MET A 295 0.06 1.67 13.91
C MET A 295 0.85 0.38 13.69
N ALA A 296 2.01 0.24 14.33
CA ALA A 296 2.81 -0.99 14.29
C ALA A 296 2.01 -2.21 14.75
N GLY A 297 1.29 -2.10 15.87
CA GLY A 297 0.44 -3.18 16.39
C GLY A 297 -0.70 -3.56 15.45
N VAL A 298 -1.38 -2.57 14.85
CA VAL A 298 -2.45 -2.82 13.86
C VAL A 298 -1.90 -3.51 12.62
N VAL A 299 -0.79 -3.01 12.05
CA VAL A 299 -0.15 -3.61 10.87
C VAL A 299 0.30 -5.04 11.17
N TYR A 300 0.95 -5.25 12.32
CA TYR A 300 1.46 -6.57 12.73
C TYR A 300 0.34 -7.59 12.99
N ALA A 301 -0.80 -7.16 13.53
CA ALA A 301 -1.93 -8.05 13.82
C ALA A 301 -2.79 -8.39 12.58
N ALA A 302 -2.82 -7.53 11.56
CA ALA A 302 -3.65 -7.71 10.37
C ALA A 302 -3.09 -8.75 9.39
N THR A 303 -1.78 -9.02 9.42
CA THR A 303 -1.09 -9.90 8.46
C THR A 303 -1.39 -11.40 8.62
N PRO A 304 -1.42 -12.03 9.82
CA PRO A 304 -1.77 -13.44 9.94
C PRO A 304 -3.26 -13.72 9.67
N ALA A 305 -4.16 -12.78 9.99
CA ALA A 305 -5.59 -12.93 9.76
C ALA A 305 -5.98 -12.94 8.27
N ALA A 306 -5.28 -12.15 7.45
CA ALA A 306 -5.45 -12.16 6.00
C ALA A 306 -4.99 -13.49 5.36
N ALA A 307 -3.86 -14.03 5.82
CA ALA A 307 -3.31 -15.31 5.34
C ALA A 307 -4.20 -16.50 5.74
N ALA A 308 -4.68 -16.55 6.99
CA ALA A 308 -5.56 -17.61 7.47
C ALA A 308 -6.91 -17.64 6.73
N ARG A 309 -7.47 -16.48 6.38
CA ARG A 309 -8.73 -16.40 5.62
C ARG A 309 -8.54 -16.70 4.13
N ALA A 310 -7.40 -16.32 3.54
CA ALA A 310 -7.08 -16.71 2.16
C ALA A 310 -7.02 -18.25 2.05
N ALA A 311 -6.38 -18.92 3.00
CA ALA A 311 -6.36 -20.39 3.10
C ALA A 311 -7.77 -20.99 3.32
N ALA A 312 -8.58 -20.42 4.23
CA ALA A 312 -9.94 -20.90 4.46
C ALA A 312 -10.90 -20.66 3.27
N ALA A 313 -10.61 -19.71 2.38
CA ALA A 313 -11.38 -19.47 1.16
C ALA A 313 -11.00 -20.42 0.02
N THR A 314 -9.79 -20.96 0.01
CA THR A 314 -9.34 -22.04 -0.89
C THR A 314 -9.88 -23.41 -0.48
N ASP A 315 -10.27 -23.58 0.78
CA ASP A 315 -10.83 -24.82 1.32
C ASP A 315 -12.34 -25.01 1.06
N ARG A 316 -12.99 -24.15 0.29
CA ARG A 316 -14.41 -24.34 -0.10
C ARG A 316 -14.53 -24.69 -1.57
N TYR A 317 -15.58 -25.41 -1.94
CA TYR A 317 -15.84 -25.84 -3.32
C TYR A 317 -17.20 -25.32 -3.79
N ALA A 318 -17.26 -24.79 -5.01
CA ALA A 318 -18.53 -24.55 -5.67
C ALA A 318 -18.90 -25.77 -6.52
N LEU A 319 -20.08 -26.34 -6.32
CA LEU A 319 -20.60 -27.42 -7.15
C LEU A 319 -21.81 -26.90 -7.93
N GLN A 320 -21.69 -26.90 -9.25
CA GLN A 320 -22.84 -26.72 -10.14
C GLN A 320 -23.42 -28.11 -10.44
N ILE A 321 -24.73 -28.25 -10.24
CA ILE A 321 -25.48 -29.49 -10.44
C ILE A 321 -26.60 -29.17 -11.42
N ASP A 322 -26.56 -29.79 -12.59
CA ASP A 322 -27.59 -29.67 -13.63
C ASP A 322 -28.26 -31.03 -13.80
N ILE A 323 -29.58 -31.11 -13.66
CA ILE A 323 -30.34 -32.38 -13.70
C ILE A 323 -31.36 -32.34 -14.83
N GLY A 324 -31.32 -33.36 -15.70
CA GLY A 324 -32.29 -33.64 -16.75
C GLY A 324 -33.00 -34.98 -16.51
N TYR A 325 -34.23 -35.11 -17.03
CA TYR A 325 -35.07 -36.30 -16.88
C TYR A 325 -35.44 -36.84 -18.26
N GLY A 326 -35.57 -38.17 -18.39
CA GLY A 326 -36.12 -38.80 -19.60
C GLY A 326 -35.30 -38.56 -20.88
N GLY A 327 -33.99 -38.32 -20.77
CA GLY A 327 -33.11 -38.01 -21.90
C GLY A 327 -33.21 -36.57 -22.42
N GLU A 328 -34.00 -35.70 -21.78
CA GLU A 328 -34.08 -34.27 -22.12
C GLU A 328 -32.93 -33.44 -21.50
N ALA A 329 -32.77 -32.22 -22.00
CA ALA A 329 -31.80 -31.26 -21.46
C ALA A 329 -32.09 -30.94 -19.98
N ALA A 330 -31.06 -30.52 -19.24
CA ALA A 330 -31.20 -30.21 -17.82
C ALA A 330 -32.29 -29.15 -17.59
N SER A 331 -33.27 -29.48 -16.75
CA SER A 331 -34.39 -28.62 -16.39
C SER A 331 -34.22 -28.03 -14.99
N THR A 332 -33.35 -28.62 -14.17
CA THR A 332 -33.00 -28.11 -12.83
C THR A 332 -31.54 -27.70 -12.81
N HIS A 333 -31.27 -26.44 -12.49
CA HIS A 333 -29.92 -25.88 -12.35
C HIS A 333 -29.73 -25.37 -10.93
N MET A 334 -28.71 -25.86 -10.23
CA MET A 334 -28.38 -25.39 -8.90
C MET A 334 -26.88 -25.23 -8.71
N LYS A 335 -26.51 -24.28 -7.87
CA LYS A 335 -25.12 -24.02 -7.50
C LYS A 335 -25.02 -23.96 -5.99
N GLN A 336 -24.20 -24.84 -5.44
CA GLN A 336 -23.97 -24.96 -4.00
C GLN A 336 -22.54 -24.59 -3.65
N CYS A 337 -22.36 -24.00 -2.46
CA CYS A 337 -21.06 -23.77 -1.86
C CYS A 337 -20.86 -24.77 -0.72
N LEU A 338 -19.82 -25.59 -0.81
CA LEU A 338 -19.59 -26.73 0.06
C LEU A 338 -18.27 -26.61 0.81
N GLU A 339 -18.27 -27.09 2.04
CA GLU A 339 -17.05 -27.40 2.79
C GLU A 339 -16.57 -28.82 2.42
N PRO A 340 -15.26 -29.13 2.55
CA PRO A 340 -14.71 -30.41 2.14
C PRO A 340 -15.37 -31.55 2.91
N GLY A 341 -15.99 -32.48 2.18
CA GLY A 341 -16.64 -33.66 2.77
C GLY A 341 -17.93 -33.40 3.54
N VAL A 342 -18.43 -32.15 3.61
CA VAL A 342 -19.71 -31.85 4.24
C VAL A 342 -20.83 -31.93 3.19
N PRO A 343 -21.78 -32.88 3.32
CA PRO A 343 -22.87 -33.02 2.36
C PRO A 343 -23.87 -31.87 2.50
N VAL A 344 -24.29 -31.30 1.37
CA VAL A 344 -25.35 -30.28 1.29
C VAL A 344 -26.60 -30.90 0.70
N ALA A 345 -27.72 -30.75 1.41
CA ALA A 345 -29.01 -31.23 0.96
C ALA A 345 -29.50 -30.42 -0.25
N VAL A 346 -30.03 -31.13 -1.24
CA VAL A 346 -30.61 -30.60 -2.46
C VAL A 346 -31.93 -31.32 -2.74
N SER A 347 -32.85 -30.62 -3.37
CA SER A 347 -34.14 -31.19 -3.76
C SER A 347 -34.63 -30.50 -5.01
N GLY A 348 -35.43 -31.19 -5.80
CA GLY A 348 -36.03 -30.63 -7.00
C GLY A 348 -37.33 -31.31 -7.35
N SER A 349 -38.11 -30.65 -8.20
CA SER A 349 -39.35 -31.14 -8.78
C SER A 349 -39.49 -30.57 -10.18
N ALA A 350 -40.04 -31.35 -11.11
CA ALA A 350 -40.33 -30.92 -12.46
C ALA A 350 -41.76 -31.36 -12.86
N ASP A 351 -42.39 -30.65 -13.79
CA ASP A 351 -43.75 -30.97 -14.23
C ASP A 351 -43.79 -32.38 -14.82
N GLY A 352 -44.63 -33.24 -14.23
CA GLY A 352 -44.75 -34.66 -14.64
C GLY A 352 -43.70 -35.61 -14.04
N VAL A 353 -42.82 -35.14 -13.14
CA VAL A 353 -41.83 -35.96 -12.43
C VAL A 353 -42.03 -35.82 -10.91
N PRO A 354 -42.08 -36.92 -10.14
CA PRO A 354 -42.17 -36.85 -8.68
C PRO A 354 -41.02 -36.03 -8.06
N ALA A 355 -41.25 -35.45 -6.88
CA ALA A 355 -40.19 -34.75 -6.16
C ALA A 355 -39.05 -35.71 -5.78
N TRP A 356 -37.82 -35.22 -5.84
CA TRP A 356 -36.63 -35.93 -5.41
C TRP A 356 -35.86 -35.12 -4.38
N HIS A 357 -35.09 -35.81 -3.55
CA HIS A 357 -34.21 -35.22 -2.57
C HIS A 357 -32.87 -35.95 -2.57
N GLY A 358 -31.83 -35.26 -2.13
CA GLY A 358 -30.52 -35.83 -2.04
C GLY A 358 -29.52 -34.94 -1.33
N SER A 359 -28.28 -35.35 -1.33
CA SER A 359 -27.17 -34.54 -0.85
C SER A 359 -25.94 -34.75 -1.68
N PHE A 360 -25.10 -33.72 -1.82
CA PHE A 360 -23.81 -33.82 -2.47
C PHE A 360 -22.70 -33.30 -1.57
N ALA A 361 -21.54 -33.95 -1.60
CA ALA A 361 -20.31 -33.53 -0.94
C ALA A 361 -19.16 -33.53 -1.95
N VAL A 362 -18.20 -32.62 -1.76
CA VAL A 362 -16.98 -32.55 -2.58
C VAL A 362 -15.77 -32.81 -1.69
N VAL A 363 -14.90 -33.74 -2.10
CA VAL A 363 -13.68 -34.13 -1.38
C VAL A 363 -12.48 -34.04 -2.33
N PRO A 364 -11.35 -33.48 -1.91
CA PRO A 364 -10.13 -33.52 -2.72
C PRO A 364 -9.64 -34.96 -2.89
N ALA A 365 -9.29 -35.36 -4.11
CA ALA A 365 -8.81 -36.70 -4.43
C ALA A 365 -7.68 -36.64 -5.47
N GLY A 366 -6.43 -36.72 -4.99
CA GLY A 366 -5.24 -36.61 -5.84
C GLY A 366 -5.18 -35.25 -6.56
N SER A 367 -5.17 -35.27 -7.90
CA SER A 367 -5.19 -34.08 -8.75
C SER A 367 -6.59 -33.60 -9.14
N GLY A 368 -7.66 -34.22 -8.61
CA GLY A 368 -9.05 -33.91 -8.93
C GLY A 368 -9.95 -33.70 -7.70
N LEU A 369 -11.23 -33.47 -7.97
CA LEU A 369 -12.29 -33.31 -6.98
C LEU A 369 -13.26 -34.49 -7.11
N LEU A 370 -13.38 -35.26 -6.03
CA LEU A 370 -14.35 -36.34 -5.92
C LEU A 370 -15.68 -35.78 -5.43
N VAL A 371 -16.69 -35.81 -6.28
CA VAL A 371 -18.06 -35.48 -5.91
C VAL A 371 -18.78 -36.77 -5.54
N ARG A 372 -19.33 -36.82 -4.33
CA ARG A 372 -20.19 -37.92 -3.85
C ARG A 372 -21.60 -37.37 -3.67
N GLY A 373 -22.60 -38.11 -4.12
CA GLY A 373 -23.98 -37.76 -3.92
C GLY A 373 -24.80 -38.93 -3.41
N ASP A 374 -25.91 -38.61 -2.79
CA ASP A 374 -26.99 -39.53 -2.38
C ASP A 374 -28.28 -38.96 -2.96
N LEU A 375 -29.04 -39.73 -3.73
CA LEU A 375 -30.28 -39.29 -4.37
C LEU A 375 -31.39 -40.31 -4.17
N ALA A 376 -32.59 -39.83 -3.87
CA ALA A 376 -33.79 -40.65 -3.75
C ALA A 376 -35.03 -39.87 -4.20
N GLY A 377 -36.07 -40.59 -4.63
CA GLY A 377 -37.30 -40.02 -5.19
C GLY A 377 -37.20 -39.72 -6.68
N GLY A 378 -38.18 -39.01 -7.23
CA GLY A 378 -38.30 -38.79 -8.68
C GLY A 378 -38.65 -40.06 -9.46
N ASN A 379 -38.00 -40.26 -10.62
CA ASN A 379 -38.14 -41.44 -11.48
C ASN A 379 -37.17 -42.58 -11.12
N LEU A 380 -36.52 -42.52 -9.95
CA LEU A 380 -35.60 -43.55 -9.48
C LEU A 380 -36.35 -44.61 -8.67
N ASP A 381 -36.24 -45.88 -9.09
CA ASP A 381 -36.90 -47.00 -8.39
C ASP A 381 -36.26 -47.30 -7.02
N LYS A 382 -34.98 -46.95 -6.83
CA LYS A 382 -34.23 -47.12 -5.58
C LYS A 382 -33.29 -45.93 -5.36
N PRO A 383 -32.90 -45.62 -4.11
CA PRO A 383 -31.85 -44.65 -3.82
C PRO A 383 -30.55 -44.99 -4.54
N VAL A 384 -29.85 -43.98 -5.03
CA VAL A 384 -28.60 -44.12 -5.79
C VAL A 384 -27.52 -43.24 -5.20
N HIS A 385 -26.28 -43.72 -5.23
CA HIS A 385 -25.11 -43.08 -4.62
C HIS A 385 -24.08 -42.68 -5.67
N PRO A 386 -24.34 -41.66 -6.51
CA PRO A 386 -23.41 -41.25 -7.56
C PRO A 386 -22.07 -40.81 -6.97
N SER A 387 -20.97 -41.30 -7.55
CA SER A 387 -19.63 -40.82 -7.24
C SER A 387 -18.85 -40.56 -8.52
N VAL A 388 -18.28 -39.38 -8.67
CA VAL A 388 -17.48 -39.04 -9.85
C VAL A 388 -16.26 -38.20 -9.48
N LEU A 389 -15.13 -38.54 -10.10
CA LEU A 389 -13.90 -37.77 -10.02
C LEU A 389 -13.80 -36.85 -11.24
N ALA A 390 -13.75 -35.54 -11.01
CA ALA A 390 -13.62 -34.54 -12.07
C ALA A 390 -12.49 -33.56 -11.76
N LYS A 391 -11.84 -33.00 -12.79
CA LYS A 391 -10.92 -31.87 -12.56
C LYS A 391 -11.73 -30.61 -12.25
N PRO A 392 -11.15 -29.63 -11.52
CA PRO A 392 -11.83 -28.37 -11.27
C PRO A 392 -12.31 -27.69 -12.57
N GLY A 393 -13.60 -27.38 -12.65
CA GLY A 393 -14.25 -26.76 -13.80
C GLY A 393 -14.62 -27.70 -14.94
N GLU A 394 -14.24 -28.98 -14.86
CA GLU A 394 -14.62 -30.00 -15.84
C GLU A 394 -16.01 -30.53 -15.51
N LYS A 395 -16.85 -30.67 -16.55
CA LYS A 395 -18.19 -31.21 -16.42
C LYS A 395 -18.12 -32.73 -16.42
N ALA A 396 -18.62 -33.36 -15.37
CA ALA A 396 -18.80 -34.80 -15.30
C ALA A 396 -20.28 -35.16 -15.41
N THR A 397 -20.62 -36.10 -16.28
CA THR A 397 -22.01 -36.53 -16.52
C THR A 397 -22.22 -37.93 -15.97
N ILE A 398 -23.28 -38.12 -15.20
CA ILE A 398 -23.74 -39.41 -14.70
C ILE A 398 -25.16 -39.60 -15.20
N GLU A 399 -25.40 -40.69 -15.92
CA GLU A 399 -26.74 -41.07 -16.38
C GLU A 399 -27.16 -42.35 -15.66
N ILE A 400 -28.35 -42.32 -15.07
CA ILE A 400 -28.87 -43.37 -14.19
C ILE A 400 -30.25 -43.78 -14.71
N GLY A 401 -30.46 -45.07 -14.95
CA GLY A 401 -31.74 -45.63 -15.41
C GLY A 401 -31.73 -46.06 -16.88
N GLU A 402 -32.88 -46.50 -17.39
CA GLU A 402 -33.02 -46.99 -18.78
C GLU A 402 -33.52 -45.89 -19.72
N VAL A 403 -32.73 -45.64 -20.77
CA VAL A 403 -33.08 -44.72 -21.86
C VAL A 403 -33.79 -45.49 -22.96
N ASN A 404 -35.03 -45.10 -23.24
CA ASN A 404 -35.78 -45.63 -24.37
C ASN A 404 -35.58 -44.70 -25.58
N HIS A 405 -34.73 -45.12 -26.53
CA HIS A 405 -34.41 -44.33 -27.72
C HIS A 405 -35.59 -44.15 -28.69
N GLY A 406 -36.68 -44.92 -28.56
CA GLY A 406 -37.88 -44.82 -29.41
C GLY A 406 -38.94 -43.85 -28.89
N ASP A 407 -38.98 -43.58 -27.59
CA ASP A 407 -39.89 -42.62 -26.95
C ASP A 407 -39.23 -42.02 -25.69
N PRO A 408 -38.74 -40.77 -25.77
CA PRO A 408 -38.11 -40.07 -24.65
C PRO A 408 -39.04 -39.98 -23.42
N LYS A 409 -40.36 -39.90 -23.62
CA LYS A 409 -41.33 -39.85 -22.51
C LYS A 409 -41.50 -41.18 -21.78
N ALA A 410 -41.11 -42.28 -22.41
CA ALA A 410 -41.07 -43.61 -21.80
C ALA A 410 -39.72 -43.91 -21.12
N SER A 411 -38.73 -43.03 -21.23
CA SER A 411 -37.42 -43.19 -20.61
C SER A 411 -37.49 -42.95 -19.10
N ARG A 412 -37.00 -43.91 -18.31
CA ARG A 412 -36.88 -43.80 -16.85
C ARG A 412 -35.42 -43.51 -16.49
N SER A 413 -34.83 -42.50 -17.14
CA SER A 413 -33.46 -42.07 -16.89
C SER A 413 -33.39 -40.70 -16.23
N VAL A 414 -32.36 -40.50 -15.41
CA VAL A 414 -31.98 -39.23 -14.81
C VAL A 414 -30.54 -38.94 -15.21
N ARG A 415 -30.32 -37.79 -15.84
CA ARG A 415 -28.99 -37.30 -16.23
C ARG A 415 -28.57 -36.20 -15.28
N ILE A 416 -27.41 -36.36 -14.66
CA ILE A 416 -26.85 -35.44 -13.67
C ILE A 416 -25.50 -34.96 -14.18
N GLU A 417 -25.37 -33.66 -14.38
CA GLU A 417 -24.11 -33.02 -14.74
C GLU A 417 -23.56 -32.28 -13.53
N LEU A 418 -22.37 -32.69 -13.08
CA LEU A 418 -21.68 -32.18 -11.91
C LEU A 418 -20.43 -31.43 -12.37
N THR A 419 -20.34 -30.15 -12.03
CA THR A 419 -19.17 -29.32 -12.33
C THR A 419 -18.60 -28.74 -11.04
N PRO A 420 -17.65 -29.44 -10.38
CA PRO A 420 -17.01 -28.95 -9.16
C PRO A 420 -15.93 -27.92 -9.51
N ARG A 421 -15.83 -26.85 -8.71
CA ARG A 421 -14.83 -25.78 -8.85
C ARG A 421 -14.19 -25.48 -7.50
N LEU A 422 -12.94 -25.06 -7.54
CA LEU A 422 -12.24 -24.54 -6.36
C LEU A 422 -12.81 -23.17 -6.00
N GLY A 423 -13.15 -23.00 -4.73
CA GLY A 423 -13.73 -21.78 -4.21
C GLY A 423 -15.22 -21.63 -4.49
N CYS A 424 -15.89 -21.01 -3.53
CA CYS A 424 -17.06 -20.15 -3.74
C CYS A 424 -16.50 -18.71 -3.68
#